data_AF-L1ISQ7-F1
#
_entry.id   AF-L1ISQ7-F1
#
_cell.length_a   1.000
_cell.length_b   1.000
_cell.length_c   1.000
_cell.angle_alpha   90.00
_cell.angle_beta   90.00
_cell.angle_gamma   90.00
#
_symmetry.space_group_name_H-M   'P 1'
#
loop_
_entity.id
_entity.type
_entity.pdbx_description
1 polymer ?
#
loop_
_entity_poly.entity_id
_entity_poly.type
_entity_poly.pdbx_seq_one_letter_code
_entity_poly.pdbx_strand_id
1 'polypeptide(L)'
;MSRQTLNQVLRSCQAILPKSESYKTLLDSSANKRGLSRKLDLLLREGVHDMKVFGLGFLRSIASKDEYVHFTSCSFHFYREMERELDRKAEEGAVVGRLWRKFPELRRAERLREDLRNVGASSDPTLVPMSPATTAYCASIRRAGEEEQGVRIIAHMYVRYFADLFGGRALGAPTKYAVQELKQSPPLFYQWDRTVEQDRRAYIERLYVAINEAAEEVASEEVEKRIVEEARSAFQHNANIYTEEEGLYGKAAQGAYKLVTGYAMAKGRQLMR
;
A
#
# COMPACT_ATOMS: atom_id res chain seq x y z
N MET A 1 -16.33 -11.40 23.00
CA MET A 1 -15.53 -10.29 23.60
C MET A 1 -16.47 -9.12 23.86
N SER A 2 -16.49 -8.51 25.05
CA SER A 2 -17.44 -7.42 25.35
C SER A 2 -17.05 -6.14 24.61
N ARG A 3 -18.02 -5.25 24.36
CA ARG A 3 -17.79 -3.91 23.73
C ARG A 3 -16.76 -3.08 24.50
N GLN A 4 -16.72 -3.24 25.83
CA GLN A 4 -15.78 -2.55 26.72
C GLN A 4 -14.35 -3.09 26.57
N THR A 5 -14.17 -4.41 26.49
CA THR A 5 -12.88 -5.04 26.21
C THR A 5 -12.36 -4.66 24.81
N LEU A 6 -13.24 -4.61 23.80
CA LEU A 6 -12.88 -4.15 22.46
C LEU A 6 -12.34 -2.71 22.49
N ASN A 7 -13.04 -1.80 23.17
CA ASN A 7 -12.63 -0.40 23.27
C ASN A 7 -11.29 -0.24 24.02
N GLN A 8 -11.03 -1.04 25.05
CA GLN A 8 -9.76 -1.03 25.78
C GLN A 8 -8.61 -1.52 24.90
N VAL A 9 -8.80 -2.63 24.17
CA VAL A 9 -7.81 -3.18 23.23
C VAL A 9 -7.51 -2.17 22.12
N LEU A 10 -8.52 -1.50 21.56
CA LEU A 10 -8.35 -0.47 20.54
C LEU A 10 -7.55 0.75 21.07
N ARG A 11 -7.80 1.20 22.31
CA ARG A 11 -7.00 2.27 22.94
C ARG A 11 -5.55 1.86 23.15
N SER A 12 -5.29 0.64 23.61
CA SER A 12 -3.92 0.13 23.74
C SER A 12 -3.22 -0.01 22.39
N CYS A 13 -3.94 -0.38 21.33
CA CYS A 13 -3.40 -0.39 19.97
C CYS A 13 -2.98 0.99 19.48
N GLN A 14 -3.76 2.04 19.78
CA GLN A 14 -3.42 3.42 19.39
C GLN A 14 -2.08 3.89 19.98
N ALA A 15 -1.66 3.36 21.13
CA ALA A 15 -0.36 3.67 21.72
C ALA A 15 0.82 2.95 21.02
N ILE A 16 0.55 1.86 20.30
CA ILE A 16 1.55 1.05 19.60
C ILE A 16 1.62 1.43 18.12
N LEU A 17 0.45 1.74 17.53
CA LEU A 17 0.36 2.22 16.16
C LEU A 17 1.02 3.60 16.08
N PRO A 18 1.88 3.82 15.08
CA PRO A 18 2.53 5.11 14.91
C PRO A 18 1.51 6.19 14.56
N LYS A 19 1.80 7.42 14.97
CA LYS A 19 1.08 8.59 14.45
C LYS A 19 1.38 8.70 12.95
N SER A 20 0.35 8.94 12.13
CA SER A 20 0.52 9.15 10.69
C SER A 20 1.40 10.38 10.44
N GLU A 21 2.60 10.16 9.90
CA GLU A 21 3.49 11.23 9.39
C GLU A 21 3.13 11.61 7.95
N SER A 22 2.30 10.79 7.30
CA SER A 22 1.83 10.92 5.92
C SER A 22 1.29 12.32 5.61
N TYR A 23 0.53 12.89 6.54
CA TYR A 23 -0.06 14.21 6.38
C TYR A 23 0.98 15.34 6.37
N LYS A 24 2.05 15.25 7.17
CA LYS A 24 3.11 16.28 7.16
C LYS A 24 3.90 16.23 5.86
N THR A 25 4.27 15.04 5.41
CA THR A 25 4.99 14.86 4.15
C THR A 25 4.17 15.31 2.94
N LEU A 26 2.85 15.10 2.96
CA LEU A 26 1.90 15.63 1.96
C LEU A 26 1.83 17.17 1.95
N LEU A 27 2.06 17.86 3.06
CA LEU A 27 1.97 19.33 3.11
C LEU A 27 3.25 20.03 2.62
N ASP A 28 4.38 19.35 2.76
CA ASP A 28 5.71 19.93 2.55
C ASP A 28 6.18 19.88 1.09
N SER A 29 5.54 19.08 0.24
CA SER A 29 5.86 19.02 -1.18
C SER A 29 5.47 20.32 -1.90
N SER A 30 6.31 20.77 -2.83
CA SER A 30 5.98 21.89 -3.70
C SER A 30 5.35 21.41 -5.02
N ALA A 31 5.81 20.26 -5.50
CA ALA A 31 5.34 19.66 -6.74
C ALA A 31 3.89 19.17 -6.68
N ASN A 32 3.37 18.79 -5.51
CA ASN A 32 1.95 18.43 -5.36
C ASN A 32 0.99 19.63 -5.29
N LYS A 33 1.50 20.87 -5.42
CA LYS A 33 0.67 22.09 -5.43
C LYS A 33 0.30 22.54 -6.84
N ARG A 34 0.68 21.77 -7.87
CA ARG A 34 0.36 22.03 -9.29
C ARG A 34 0.13 20.74 -10.07
N GLY A 35 -0.36 20.89 -11.31
CA GLY A 35 -0.51 19.81 -12.29
C GLY A 35 -1.40 18.66 -11.81
N LEU A 36 -1.19 17.49 -12.42
CA LEU A 36 -1.88 16.26 -12.08
C LEU A 36 -1.70 15.86 -10.60
N SER A 37 -0.51 16.06 -10.05
CA SER A 37 -0.21 15.73 -8.64
C SER A 37 -1.13 16.46 -7.67
N ARG A 38 -1.42 17.73 -7.92
CA ARG A 38 -2.40 18.50 -7.11
C ARG A 38 -3.80 17.90 -7.20
N LYS A 39 -4.23 17.51 -8.40
CA LYS A 39 -5.57 16.95 -8.61
C LYS A 39 -5.74 15.62 -7.85
N LEU A 40 -4.71 14.78 -7.88
CA LEU A 40 -4.67 13.52 -7.13
C LEU A 40 -4.65 13.74 -5.60
N ASP A 41 -3.90 14.72 -5.12
CA ASP A 41 -3.88 15.07 -3.69
C ASP A 41 -5.19 15.70 -3.20
N LEU A 42 -5.87 16.48 -4.04
CA LEU A 42 -7.20 17.01 -3.73
C LEU A 42 -8.22 15.87 -3.57
N LEU A 43 -8.16 14.88 -4.46
CA LEU A 43 -9.01 13.69 -4.37
C LEU A 43 -8.83 12.97 -3.02
N LEU A 44 -7.58 12.80 -2.54
CA LEU A 44 -7.32 12.21 -1.23
C LEU A 44 -7.98 13.01 -0.09
N ARG A 45 -8.02 14.35 -0.19
CA ARG A 45 -8.64 15.26 0.78
C ARG A 45 -10.17 15.26 0.73
N GLU A 46 -10.77 14.85 -0.37
CA GLU A 46 -12.23 14.66 -0.51
C GLU A 46 -12.75 13.45 0.26
N GLY A 47 -11.87 12.65 0.90
CA GLY A 47 -12.28 11.53 1.74
C GLY A 47 -12.56 10.24 0.97
N VAL A 48 -12.10 10.13 -0.28
CA VAL A 48 -12.20 8.87 -1.05
C VAL A 48 -11.39 7.73 -0.42
N HIS A 49 -10.37 8.08 0.35
CA HIS A 49 -9.61 7.13 1.14
C HIS A 49 -10.29 6.94 2.48
N ASP A 50 -11.10 5.88 2.59
CA ASP A 50 -11.75 5.50 3.85
C ASP A 50 -10.71 5.00 4.85
N MET A 51 -10.22 5.93 5.68
CA MET A 51 -9.24 5.67 6.74
C MET A 51 -9.73 4.64 7.78
N LYS A 52 -11.05 4.52 7.96
CA LYS A 52 -11.64 3.55 8.89
C LYS A 52 -11.56 2.15 8.30
N VAL A 53 -11.94 1.97 7.03
CA VAL A 53 -11.79 0.70 6.31
C VAL A 53 -10.32 0.31 6.22
N PHE A 54 -9.43 1.26 5.91
CA PHE A 54 -7.99 1.02 5.90
C PHE A 54 -7.47 0.52 7.25
N GLY A 55 -7.78 1.21 8.34
CA GLY A 55 -7.30 0.84 9.68
C GLY A 55 -7.84 -0.51 10.15
N LEU A 56 -9.13 -0.77 9.93
CA LEU A 56 -9.74 -2.08 10.24
C LEU A 56 -9.16 -3.19 9.36
N GLY A 57 -8.96 -2.90 8.07
CA GLY A 57 -8.37 -3.81 7.10
C GLY A 57 -6.94 -4.20 7.46
N PHE A 58 -6.12 -3.22 7.86
CA PHE A 58 -4.77 -3.47 8.38
C PHE A 58 -4.79 -4.36 9.63
N LEU A 59 -5.64 -4.05 10.62
CA LEU A 59 -5.72 -4.88 11.81
C LEU A 59 -6.19 -6.30 11.47
N ARG A 60 -7.14 -6.43 10.55
CA ARG A 60 -7.57 -7.74 10.04
C ARG A 60 -6.42 -8.49 9.39
N SER A 61 -5.58 -7.83 8.57
CA SER A 61 -4.48 -8.49 7.86
C SER A 61 -3.40 -9.07 8.76
N ILE A 62 -3.38 -8.68 10.04
CA ILE A 62 -2.44 -9.21 11.03
C ILE A 62 -3.13 -10.07 12.10
N ALA A 63 -4.38 -10.51 11.86
CA ALA A 63 -5.17 -11.28 12.83
C ALA A 63 -4.72 -12.74 12.98
N SER A 64 -4.15 -13.30 11.92
CA SER A 64 -3.61 -14.67 11.87
C SER A 64 -2.57 -14.78 10.76
N LYS A 65 -1.82 -15.89 10.73
CA LYS A 65 -0.98 -16.26 9.59
C LYS A 65 -1.78 -16.28 8.29
N ASP A 66 -2.97 -16.89 8.30
CA ASP A 66 -3.78 -17.07 7.09
C ASP A 66 -4.29 -15.74 6.54
N GLU A 67 -4.74 -14.81 7.39
CA GLU A 67 -5.10 -13.45 6.95
C GLU A 67 -3.87 -12.74 6.39
N TYR A 68 -2.73 -12.83 7.07
CA TYR A 68 -1.51 -12.20 6.57
C TYR A 68 -1.11 -12.74 5.19
N VAL A 69 -1.14 -14.07 5.01
CA VAL A 69 -0.88 -14.73 3.73
C VAL A 69 -1.88 -14.30 2.67
N HIS A 70 -3.18 -14.24 2.98
CA HIS A 70 -4.22 -13.79 2.07
C HIS A 70 -3.94 -12.36 1.58
N PHE A 71 -3.83 -11.38 2.48
CA PHE A 71 -3.63 -9.98 2.09
C PHE A 71 -2.29 -9.73 1.39
N THR A 72 -1.25 -10.45 1.78
CA THR A 72 0.07 -10.35 1.16
C THR A 72 0.04 -10.96 -0.25
N SER A 73 -0.70 -12.05 -0.46
CA SER A 73 -0.94 -12.63 -1.80
C SER A 73 -1.77 -11.69 -2.68
N CYS A 74 -2.89 -11.16 -2.17
CA CYS A 74 -3.69 -10.15 -2.88
C CYS A 74 -2.83 -8.94 -3.30
N SER A 75 -2.00 -8.45 -2.38
CA SER A 75 -1.04 -7.38 -2.66
C SER A 75 -0.04 -7.75 -3.73
N PHE A 76 0.57 -8.93 -3.61
CA PHE A 76 1.52 -9.44 -4.59
C PHE A 76 0.92 -9.41 -6.00
N HIS A 77 -0.32 -9.85 -6.18
CA HIS A 77 -0.95 -9.89 -7.49
C HIS A 77 -1.12 -8.50 -8.12
N PHE A 78 -1.68 -7.53 -7.39
CA PHE A 78 -1.91 -6.20 -7.97
C PHE A 78 -0.61 -5.40 -8.15
N TYR A 79 0.40 -5.56 -7.28
CA TYR A 79 1.72 -4.95 -7.52
C TYR A 79 2.41 -5.59 -8.71
N ARG A 80 2.39 -6.91 -8.83
CA ARG A 80 2.99 -7.61 -9.98
C ARG A 80 2.33 -7.19 -11.29
N GLU A 81 1.00 -7.08 -11.31
CA GLU A 81 0.27 -6.64 -12.50
C GLU A 81 0.64 -5.20 -12.87
N MET A 82 0.73 -4.29 -11.90
CA MET A 82 1.13 -2.90 -12.11
C MET A 82 2.56 -2.80 -12.63
N GLU A 83 3.51 -3.50 -11.99
CA GLU A 83 4.91 -3.52 -12.39
C GLU A 83 5.09 -4.12 -13.80
N ARG A 84 4.33 -5.16 -14.17
CA ARG A 84 4.36 -5.74 -15.51
C ARG A 84 3.88 -4.75 -16.58
N GLU A 85 2.78 -4.05 -16.34
CA GLU A 85 2.28 -3.06 -17.29
C GLU A 85 3.21 -1.85 -17.42
N LEU A 86 3.82 -1.41 -16.31
CA LEU A 86 4.82 -0.35 -16.31
C LEU A 86 6.10 -0.75 -17.05
N ASP A 87 6.55 -2.00 -16.88
CA ASP A 87 7.71 -2.56 -17.59
C ASP A 87 7.44 -2.64 -19.10
N ARG A 88 6.28 -3.16 -19.49
CA ARG A 88 5.84 -3.18 -20.89
C ARG A 88 5.82 -1.78 -21.48
N LYS A 89 5.27 -0.79 -20.76
CA LYS A 89 5.26 0.61 -21.21
C LYS A 89 6.65 1.23 -21.28
N ALA A 90 7.57 0.80 -20.43
CA ALA A 90 8.96 1.20 -20.54
C ALA A 90 9.60 0.63 -21.82
N GLU A 91 9.39 -0.64 -22.12
CA GLU A 91 9.86 -1.29 -23.35
C GLU A 91 9.31 -0.61 -24.62
N GLU A 92 8.03 -0.24 -24.61
CA GLU A 92 7.36 0.51 -25.70
C GLU A 92 7.83 1.98 -25.82
N GLY A 93 8.66 2.48 -24.90
CA GLY A 93 9.14 3.86 -24.90
C GLY A 93 8.09 4.90 -24.49
N ALA A 94 6.95 4.46 -23.95
CA ALA A 94 5.87 5.33 -23.50
C ALA A 94 6.31 6.24 -22.35
N VAL A 95 5.66 7.40 -22.23
CA VAL A 95 6.02 8.44 -21.24
C VAL A 95 5.97 7.92 -19.81
N VAL A 96 4.92 7.17 -19.46
CA VAL A 96 4.80 6.55 -18.14
C VAL A 96 5.87 5.49 -17.88
N GLY A 97 6.35 4.81 -18.93
CA GLY A 97 7.46 3.87 -18.84
C GLY A 97 8.80 4.56 -18.57
N ARG A 98 9.02 5.76 -19.15
CA ARG A 98 10.20 6.59 -18.83
C ARG A 98 10.14 7.12 -17.40
N LEU A 99 8.96 7.53 -16.93
CA LEU A 99 8.74 7.86 -15.52
C LEU A 99 9.12 6.67 -14.64
N TRP A 100 8.59 5.48 -14.93
CA TRP A 100 8.83 4.27 -14.14
C TRP A 100 10.31 3.92 -13.99
N ARG A 101 11.08 3.98 -15.08
CA ARG A 101 12.53 3.70 -15.06
C ARG A 101 13.33 4.62 -14.13
N LYS A 102 12.85 5.82 -13.82
CA LYS A 102 13.51 6.75 -12.89
C LYS A 102 13.43 6.30 -11.42
N PHE A 103 12.55 5.35 -11.10
CA PHE A 103 12.23 4.96 -9.71
C PHE A 103 12.22 3.44 -9.49
N PRO A 104 13.34 2.73 -9.78
CA PRO A 104 13.40 1.27 -9.64
C PRO A 104 13.14 0.78 -8.21
N GLU A 105 13.40 1.62 -7.19
CA GLU A 105 13.18 1.27 -5.79
C GLU A 105 11.69 1.15 -5.42
N LEU A 106 10.76 1.59 -6.28
CA LEU A 106 9.33 1.45 -6.01
C LEU A 106 8.85 0.00 -6.02
N ARG A 107 9.50 -0.91 -6.74
CA ARG A 107 9.06 -2.31 -6.90
C ARG A 107 8.81 -3.01 -5.56
N ARG A 108 7.62 -3.59 -5.41
CA ARG A 108 7.14 -4.28 -4.21
C ARG A 108 6.83 -5.75 -4.44
N ALA A 109 6.51 -6.18 -5.66
CA ALA A 109 6.04 -7.55 -5.92
C ALA A 109 7.02 -8.63 -5.42
N GLU A 110 8.32 -8.46 -5.70
CA GLU A 110 9.35 -9.40 -5.22
C GLU A 110 9.49 -9.41 -3.70
N ARG A 111 9.35 -8.24 -3.04
CA ARG A 111 9.39 -8.15 -1.57
C ARG A 111 8.21 -8.87 -0.93
N LEU A 112 7.02 -8.75 -1.51
CA LEU A 112 5.81 -9.44 -1.07
C LEU A 112 5.93 -10.96 -1.25
N ARG A 113 6.54 -11.43 -2.35
CA ARG A 113 6.81 -12.86 -2.56
C ARG A 113 7.79 -13.40 -1.52
N GLU A 114 8.83 -12.65 -1.16
CA GLU A 114 9.73 -13.05 -0.08
C GLU A 114 9.04 -13.01 1.30
N ASP A 115 8.18 -12.04 1.56
CA ASP A 115 7.39 -11.99 2.81
C ASP A 115 6.47 -13.22 2.98
N LEU A 116 5.89 -13.72 1.89
CA LEU A 116 5.15 -14.98 1.89
C LEU A 116 6.05 -16.19 2.21
N ARG A 117 7.27 -16.23 1.67
CA ARG A 117 8.26 -17.27 2.02
C ARG A 117 8.64 -17.20 3.50
N ASN A 118 8.84 -16.00 4.04
CA ASN A 118 9.26 -15.78 5.43
C ASN A 118 8.26 -16.33 6.46
N VAL A 119 6.96 -16.37 6.13
CA VAL A 119 5.93 -16.98 6.98
C VAL A 119 5.67 -18.45 6.67
N GLY A 120 6.40 -19.05 5.73
CA GLY A 120 6.22 -20.43 5.30
C GLY A 120 4.91 -20.66 4.54
N ALA A 121 4.52 -19.70 3.69
CA ALA A 121 3.51 -19.91 2.65
C ALA A 121 4.15 -20.46 1.36
N SER A 122 3.34 -20.73 0.34
CA SER A 122 3.84 -21.12 -0.99
C SER A 122 4.86 -20.09 -1.49
N SER A 123 5.99 -20.57 -2.01
CA SER A 123 7.01 -19.73 -2.64
C SER A 123 6.54 -19.15 -3.97
N ASP A 124 5.48 -19.72 -4.55
CA ASP A 124 4.82 -19.23 -5.74
C ASP A 124 3.38 -18.81 -5.41
N PRO A 125 3.13 -17.51 -5.17
CA PRO A 125 1.79 -16.99 -4.90
C PRO A 125 0.88 -17.09 -6.12
N THR A 126 1.45 -17.30 -7.32
CA THR A 126 0.68 -17.35 -8.57
C THR A 126 -0.14 -18.62 -8.73
N LEU A 127 0.17 -19.64 -7.95
CA LEU A 127 -0.57 -20.90 -7.88
C LEU A 127 -1.83 -20.80 -7.01
N VAL A 128 -1.99 -19.72 -6.24
CA VAL A 128 -3.17 -19.48 -5.42
C VAL A 128 -4.19 -18.68 -6.25
N PRO A 129 -5.45 -19.13 -6.34
CA PRO A 129 -6.50 -18.35 -6.99
C PRO A 129 -6.65 -16.96 -6.36
N MET A 130 -6.72 -15.93 -7.20
CA MET A 130 -7.01 -14.58 -6.74
C MET A 130 -8.44 -14.48 -6.22
N SER A 131 -8.65 -13.67 -5.18
CA SER A 131 -10.00 -13.33 -4.73
C SER A 131 -10.76 -12.53 -5.82
N PRO A 132 -12.10 -12.47 -5.76
CA PRO A 132 -12.88 -11.63 -6.67
C PRO A 132 -12.44 -10.15 -6.68
N ALA A 133 -12.20 -9.53 -5.52
CA ALA A 133 -11.75 -8.14 -5.45
C ALA A 133 -10.34 -7.95 -6.03
N THR A 134 -9.42 -8.89 -5.76
CA THR A 134 -8.07 -8.87 -6.33
C THR A 134 -8.09 -9.03 -7.85
N THR A 135 -8.93 -9.94 -8.36
CA THR A 135 -9.13 -10.15 -9.80
C THR A 135 -9.65 -8.88 -10.46
N ALA A 136 -10.68 -8.25 -9.88
CA ALA A 136 -11.22 -7.00 -10.37
C ALA A 136 -10.18 -5.86 -10.35
N TYR A 137 -9.34 -5.79 -9.31
CA TYR A 137 -8.30 -4.77 -9.23
C TYR A 137 -7.20 -5.00 -10.29
N CYS A 138 -6.74 -6.23 -10.47
CA CYS A 138 -5.77 -6.56 -11.51
C CYS A 138 -6.32 -6.26 -12.92
N ALA A 139 -7.60 -6.51 -13.18
CA ALA A 139 -8.24 -6.15 -14.44
C ALA A 139 -8.26 -4.63 -14.68
N SER A 140 -8.56 -3.86 -13.63
CA SER A 140 -8.54 -2.39 -13.67
C SER A 140 -7.13 -1.84 -13.99
N ILE A 141 -6.11 -2.36 -13.32
CA ILE A 141 -4.69 -2.01 -13.57
C ILE A 141 -4.29 -2.36 -15.01
N ARG A 142 -4.64 -3.57 -15.48
CA ARG A 142 -4.36 -4.01 -16.85
C ARG A 142 -4.96 -3.06 -17.87
N ARG A 143 -6.25 -2.75 -17.72
CA ARG A 143 -6.98 -1.81 -18.59
C ARG A 143 -6.34 -0.41 -18.58
N ALA A 144 -5.90 0.06 -17.41
CA ALA A 144 -5.21 1.35 -17.28
C ALA A 144 -3.82 1.36 -17.97
N GLY A 145 -3.16 0.21 -18.06
CA GLY A 145 -1.92 0.02 -18.82
C GLY A 145 -2.13 -0.16 -20.33
N GLU A 146 -3.22 -0.80 -20.76
CA GLU A 146 -3.49 -1.09 -22.17
C GLU A 146 -4.04 0.13 -22.93
N GLU A 147 -4.95 0.89 -22.31
CA GLU A 147 -5.61 2.03 -22.93
C GLU A 147 -4.83 3.35 -22.77
N GLU A 148 -5.12 4.34 -23.61
CA GLU A 148 -4.55 5.70 -23.53
C GLU A 148 -3.02 5.73 -23.37
N GLN A 149 -2.33 4.84 -24.10
CA GLN A 149 -0.88 4.66 -24.02
C GLN A 149 -0.35 4.37 -22.60
N GLY A 150 -1.21 3.85 -21.72
CA GLY A 150 -0.89 3.49 -20.34
C GLY A 150 -0.89 4.66 -19.36
N VAL A 151 -1.21 5.89 -19.77
CA VAL A 151 -1.07 7.07 -18.89
C VAL A 151 -1.92 6.98 -17.62
N ARG A 152 -3.06 6.27 -17.68
CA ARG A 152 -3.96 6.09 -16.54
C ARG A 152 -3.35 5.23 -15.42
N ILE A 153 -2.32 4.44 -15.69
CA ILE A 153 -1.65 3.65 -14.64
C ILE A 153 -0.98 4.55 -13.57
N ILE A 154 -0.73 5.83 -13.87
CA ILE A 154 -0.25 6.83 -12.90
C ILE A 154 -1.19 6.92 -11.70
N ALA A 155 -2.50 6.75 -11.90
CA ALA A 155 -3.49 6.71 -10.82
C ALA A 155 -3.20 5.59 -9.82
N HIS A 156 -2.93 4.39 -10.31
CA HIS A 156 -2.62 3.21 -9.48
C HIS A 156 -1.27 3.37 -8.79
N MET A 157 -0.27 3.90 -9.49
CA MET A 157 1.03 4.25 -8.91
C MET A 157 0.87 5.23 -7.76
N TYR A 158 0.08 6.29 -7.96
CA TYR A 158 -0.20 7.29 -6.95
C TYR A 158 -0.84 6.64 -5.71
N VAL A 159 -1.95 5.93 -5.88
CA VAL A 159 -2.70 5.34 -4.76
C VAL A 159 -1.86 4.34 -3.96
N ARG A 160 -1.02 3.53 -4.61
CA ARG A 160 -0.24 2.48 -3.93
C ARG A 160 1.12 2.97 -3.44
N TYR A 161 1.97 3.44 -4.33
CA TYR A 161 3.36 3.75 -3.96
C TYR A 161 3.47 4.97 -3.05
N PHE A 162 2.62 6.00 -3.21
CA PHE A 162 2.64 7.10 -2.25
C PHE A 162 2.14 6.67 -0.87
N ALA A 163 1.10 5.83 -0.79
CA ALA A 163 0.66 5.30 0.50
C ALA A 163 1.80 4.53 1.21
N ASP A 164 2.55 3.71 0.47
CA ASP A 164 3.67 2.95 1.02
C ASP A 164 4.83 3.86 1.45
N LEU A 165 5.11 4.92 0.67
CA LEU A 165 6.14 5.91 0.97
C LEU A 165 5.75 6.80 2.16
N PHE A 166 4.48 7.17 2.30
CA PHE A 166 3.97 8.06 3.34
C PHE A 166 3.76 7.37 4.70
N GLY A 167 3.32 6.11 4.70
CA GLY A 167 2.84 5.45 5.92
C GLY A 167 3.20 3.98 6.03
N GLY A 168 3.58 3.33 4.92
CA GLY A 168 3.89 1.89 4.90
C GLY A 168 4.95 1.49 5.92
N ARG A 169 6.06 2.24 6.04
CA ARG A 169 7.13 1.97 7.03
C ARG A 169 6.58 1.84 8.45
N ALA A 170 5.62 2.69 8.77
CA ALA A 170 5.02 2.77 10.09
C ALA A 170 4.27 1.47 10.45
N LEU A 171 3.74 0.75 9.46
CA LEU A 171 3.02 -0.51 9.64
C LEU A 171 3.92 -1.75 9.76
N GLY A 172 5.20 -1.64 9.39
CA GLY A 172 6.14 -2.76 9.49
C GLY A 172 6.40 -3.21 10.93
N ALA A 173 6.53 -2.27 11.86
CA ALA A 173 6.74 -2.60 13.27
C ALA A 173 5.50 -3.25 13.91
N PRO A 174 4.27 -2.74 13.78
CA PRO A 174 3.08 -3.44 14.23
C PRO A 174 2.93 -4.85 13.64
N THR A 175 3.20 -5.01 12.33
CA THR A 175 3.10 -6.32 11.66
C THR A 175 4.05 -7.35 12.27
N LYS A 176 5.31 -6.97 12.52
CA LYS A 176 6.32 -7.86 13.14
C LYS A 176 5.93 -8.33 14.54
N TYR A 177 5.14 -7.54 15.27
CA TYR A 177 4.69 -7.89 16.62
C TYR A 177 3.48 -8.81 16.58
N ALA A 178 2.53 -8.58 15.66
CA ALA A 178 1.31 -9.35 15.57
C ALA A 178 1.48 -10.72 14.89
N VAL A 179 2.29 -10.79 13.82
CA VAL A 179 2.54 -12.01 13.04
C VAL A 179 3.80 -12.71 13.57
N GLN A 180 3.61 -13.76 14.36
CA GLN A 180 4.71 -14.41 15.10
C GLN A 180 5.65 -15.20 14.19
N GLU A 181 5.14 -15.66 13.05
CA GLU A 181 5.85 -16.41 12.03
C GLU A 181 7.00 -15.60 11.42
N LEU A 182 6.91 -14.27 11.43
CA LEU A 182 7.97 -13.36 11.00
C LEU A 182 9.15 -13.31 11.99
N LYS A 183 9.09 -14.02 13.12
CA LYS A 183 10.17 -14.12 14.13
C LYS A 183 10.74 -12.76 14.54
N GLN A 184 9.87 -11.76 14.70
CA GLN A 184 10.20 -10.37 15.05
C GLN A 184 10.98 -9.58 13.98
N SER A 185 11.11 -10.10 12.76
CA SER A 185 11.60 -9.35 11.61
C SER A 185 10.44 -8.56 10.97
N PRO A 186 10.61 -7.26 10.68
CA PRO A 186 9.59 -6.53 9.93
C PRO A 186 9.49 -7.05 8.48
N PRO A 187 8.28 -7.10 7.89
CA PRO A 187 8.12 -7.48 6.49
C PRO A 187 8.99 -6.63 5.56
N LEU A 188 9.58 -7.25 4.55
CA LEU A 188 10.40 -6.60 3.52
C LEU A 188 9.60 -5.61 2.69
N PHE A 189 8.29 -5.84 2.50
CA PHE A 189 7.38 -4.92 1.83
C PHE A 189 7.49 -3.49 2.38
N TYR A 190 7.61 -3.36 3.70
CA TYR A 190 7.69 -2.08 4.40
C TYR A 190 9.12 -1.51 4.50
N GLN A 191 10.11 -2.23 3.98
CA GLN A 191 11.50 -1.81 3.95
C GLN A 191 11.82 -1.16 2.60
N TRP A 192 12.62 -0.10 2.65
CA TRP A 192 13.03 0.66 1.48
C TRP A 192 14.55 0.70 1.36
N ASP A 193 15.02 0.88 0.13
CA ASP A 193 16.44 1.00 -0.14
C ASP A 193 17.00 2.28 0.49
N ARG A 194 18.30 2.26 0.81
CA ARG A 194 18.97 3.38 1.47
C ARG A 194 18.84 4.69 0.67
N THR A 195 18.75 4.60 -0.66
CA THR A 195 18.56 5.74 -1.57
C THR A 195 17.24 6.47 -1.33
N VAL A 196 16.20 5.74 -0.89
CA VAL A 196 14.90 6.27 -0.49
C VAL A 196 14.95 6.75 0.96
N GLU A 197 15.50 5.95 1.87
CA GLU A 197 15.46 6.24 3.32
C GLU A 197 16.32 7.45 3.72
N GLN A 198 17.43 7.70 3.02
CA GLN A 198 18.34 8.82 3.35
C GLN A 198 17.67 10.19 3.21
N ASP A 199 16.78 10.36 2.23
CA ASP A 199 16.00 11.58 2.02
C ASP A 199 14.68 11.24 1.33
N ARG A 200 13.78 10.66 2.12
CA ARG A 200 12.46 10.22 1.66
C ARG A 200 11.62 11.39 1.16
N ARG A 201 11.73 12.57 1.78
CA ARG A 201 11.00 13.77 1.37
C ARG A 201 11.45 14.20 -0.03
N ALA A 202 12.75 14.25 -0.30
CA ALA A 202 13.24 14.54 -1.63
C ALA A 202 12.88 13.46 -2.65
N TYR A 203 12.84 12.18 -2.25
CA TYR A 203 12.38 11.10 -3.13
C TYR A 203 10.92 11.30 -3.57
N ILE A 204 10.03 11.58 -2.62
CA ILE A 204 8.62 11.88 -2.87
C ILE A 204 8.45 13.13 -3.75
N GLU A 205 9.23 14.19 -3.49
CA GLU A 205 9.21 15.40 -4.32
C GLU A 205 9.59 15.07 -5.77
N ARG A 206 10.67 14.30 -5.99
CA ARG A 206 11.08 13.89 -7.34
C ARG A 206 10.02 13.05 -8.04
N LEU A 207 9.32 12.18 -7.31
CA LEU A 207 8.23 11.38 -7.86
C LEU A 207 7.05 12.25 -8.29
N TYR A 208 6.64 13.22 -7.49
CA TYR A 208 5.62 14.21 -7.88
C TYR A 208 6.04 15.03 -9.10
N VAL A 209 7.29 15.50 -9.14
CA VAL A 209 7.82 16.21 -10.32
C VAL A 209 7.71 15.34 -11.56
N ALA A 210 8.16 14.09 -11.50
CA ALA A 210 8.11 13.19 -12.64
C ALA A 210 6.67 12.88 -13.10
N ILE A 211 5.71 12.76 -12.18
CA ILE A 211 4.28 12.61 -12.50
C ILE A 211 3.75 13.84 -13.24
N ASN A 212 4.08 15.05 -12.77
CA ASN A 212 3.65 16.27 -13.44
C ASN A 212 4.29 16.40 -14.83
N GLU A 213 5.60 16.13 -14.97
CA GLU A 213 6.29 16.14 -16.26
C GLU A 213 5.65 15.14 -17.25
N ALA A 214 5.35 13.93 -16.78
CA ALA A 214 4.69 12.92 -17.62
C ALA A 214 3.29 13.36 -18.04
N ALA A 215 2.51 13.96 -17.14
CA ALA A 215 1.18 14.47 -17.45
C ALA A 215 1.23 15.64 -18.44
N GLU A 216 2.11 16.61 -18.23
CA GLU A 216 2.29 17.77 -19.12
C GLU A 216 2.65 17.35 -20.56
N GLU A 217 3.35 16.22 -20.73
CA GLU A 217 3.74 15.72 -22.05
C GLU A 217 2.59 15.06 -22.83
N VAL A 218 1.69 14.32 -22.17
CA VAL A 218 0.72 13.45 -22.87
C VAL A 218 -0.73 13.57 -22.44
N ALA A 219 -1.02 14.26 -21.34
CA ALA A 219 -2.37 14.35 -20.82
C ALA A 219 -3.02 15.68 -21.21
N SER A 220 -4.10 15.60 -21.99
CA SER A 220 -5.05 16.71 -22.08
C SER A 220 -5.84 16.84 -20.77
N GLU A 221 -6.55 17.96 -20.57
CA GLU A 221 -7.38 18.14 -19.37
C GLU A 221 -8.41 17.02 -19.19
N GLU A 222 -8.97 16.50 -20.29
CA GLU A 222 -9.90 15.36 -20.27
C GLU A 222 -9.22 14.04 -19.89
N VAL A 223 -7.97 13.83 -20.33
CA VAL A 223 -7.17 12.69 -19.90
C VAL A 223 -6.88 12.81 -18.40
N GLU A 224 -6.48 13.99 -17.90
CA GLU A 224 -6.23 14.19 -16.47
C GLU A 224 -7.48 13.93 -15.62
N LYS A 225 -8.67 14.34 -16.07
CA LYS A 225 -9.94 13.99 -15.39
C LYS A 225 -10.14 12.48 -15.31
N ARG A 226 -9.86 11.74 -16.39
CA ARG A 226 -9.93 10.26 -16.37
C ARG A 226 -8.88 9.63 -15.47
N ILE A 227 -7.68 10.19 -15.36
CA ILE A 227 -6.66 9.72 -14.39
C ILE A 227 -7.16 9.92 -12.96
N VAL A 228 -7.79 11.06 -12.65
CA VAL A 228 -8.34 11.32 -11.31
C VAL A 228 -9.49 10.35 -11.00
N GLU A 229 -10.38 10.07 -11.96
CA GLU A 229 -11.45 9.10 -11.76
C GLU A 229 -10.91 7.66 -11.61
N GLU A 230 -9.87 7.30 -12.38
CA GLU A 230 -9.17 6.03 -12.21
C GLU A 230 -8.55 5.92 -10.81
N ALA A 231 -8.03 7.02 -10.24
CA ALA A 231 -7.50 7.03 -8.88
C ALA A 231 -8.62 6.83 -7.83
N ARG A 232 -9.81 7.40 -8.06
CA ARG A 232 -10.99 7.15 -7.22
C ARG A 232 -11.37 5.66 -7.26
N SER A 233 -11.39 5.06 -8.46
CA SER A 233 -11.61 3.62 -8.62
C SER A 233 -10.52 2.79 -7.92
N ALA A 234 -9.26 3.19 -8.01
CA ALA A 234 -8.16 2.51 -7.34
C ALA A 234 -8.34 2.51 -5.81
N PHE A 235 -8.73 3.64 -5.20
CA PHE A 235 -9.07 3.67 -3.76
C PHE A 235 -10.20 2.70 -3.41
N GLN A 236 -11.25 2.62 -4.25
CA GLN A 236 -12.36 1.69 -4.04
C GLN A 236 -11.90 0.22 -4.15
N HIS A 237 -11.05 -0.13 -5.12
CA HIS A 237 -10.50 -1.49 -5.21
C HIS A 237 -9.71 -1.88 -3.96
N ASN A 238 -8.92 -0.96 -3.41
CA ASN A 238 -8.20 -1.18 -2.15
C ASN A 238 -9.16 -1.43 -0.98
N ALA A 239 -10.24 -0.67 -0.88
CA ALA A 239 -11.26 -0.88 0.14
C ALA A 239 -11.94 -2.26 -0.03
N ASN A 240 -12.29 -2.63 -1.27
CA ASN A 240 -12.95 -3.90 -1.59
C ASN A 240 -12.13 -5.12 -1.16
N ILE A 241 -10.80 -5.08 -1.31
CA ILE A 241 -9.93 -6.18 -0.83
C ILE A 241 -10.07 -6.40 0.68
N TYR A 242 -10.24 -5.34 1.47
CA TYR A 242 -10.44 -5.46 2.92
C TYR A 242 -11.85 -5.92 3.31
N THR A 243 -12.84 -5.64 2.47
CA THR A 243 -14.27 -5.79 2.79
C THR A 243 -14.98 -6.93 2.06
N GLU A 244 -14.35 -7.58 1.08
CA GLU A 244 -15.00 -8.63 0.26
C GLU A 244 -15.40 -9.87 1.08
N GLU A 245 -14.68 -10.15 2.17
CA GLU A 245 -15.01 -11.22 3.10
C GLU A 245 -15.66 -10.69 4.38
N GLU A 246 -16.61 -11.44 4.93
CA GLU A 246 -17.30 -11.12 6.18
C GLU A 246 -16.37 -11.06 7.40
N GLY A 247 -16.84 -10.41 8.46
CA GLY A 247 -16.18 -10.43 9.76
C GLY A 247 -15.05 -9.41 9.94
N LEU A 248 -14.98 -8.36 9.11
CA LEU A 248 -13.97 -7.29 9.21
C LEU A 248 -13.72 -6.82 10.65
N TYR A 249 -14.78 -6.47 11.39
CA TYR A 249 -14.64 -5.98 12.77
C TYR A 249 -14.12 -7.04 13.75
N GLY A 250 -14.57 -8.29 13.61
CA GLY A 250 -14.14 -9.40 14.48
C GLY A 250 -12.68 -9.74 14.26
N LYS A 251 -12.27 -9.88 12.99
CA LYS A 251 -10.87 -10.13 12.62
C LYS A 251 -9.97 -8.96 12.97
N ALA A 252 -10.41 -7.71 12.76
CA ALA A 252 -9.67 -6.52 13.20
C ALA A 252 -9.45 -6.50 14.72
N ALA A 253 -10.46 -6.86 15.50
CA ALA A 253 -10.32 -6.99 16.95
C ALA A 253 -9.29 -8.06 17.36
N GLN A 254 -9.26 -9.17 16.64
CA GLN A 254 -8.27 -10.23 16.84
C GLN A 254 -6.85 -9.75 16.51
N GLY A 255 -6.64 -9.05 15.40
CA GLY A 255 -5.33 -8.50 15.06
C GLY A 255 -4.86 -7.41 16.01
N ALA A 256 -5.78 -6.57 16.50
CA ALA A 256 -5.51 -5.64 17.58
C ALA A 256 -4.99 -6.35 18.85
N TYR A 257 -5.65 -7.45 19.24
CA TYR A 257 -5.20 -8.29 20.35
C TYR A 257 -3.83 -8.90 20.11
N LYS A 258 -3.57 -9.46 18.92
CA LYS A 258 -2.25 -10.01 18.53
C LYS A 258 -1.15 -8.97 18.59
N LEU A 259 -1.40 -7.76 18.10
CA LEU A 259 -0.46 -6.65 18.16
C LEU A 259 -0.07 -6.31 19.60
N VAL A 260 -1.06 -6.10 20.48
CA VAL A 260 -0.82 -5.72 21.88
C VAL A 260 -0.05 -6.80 22.63
N THR A 261 -0.48 -8.06 22.50
CA THR A 261 0.16 -9.18 23.19
C THR A 261 1.57 -9.45 22.67
N GLY A 262 1.77 -9.42 21.35
CA GLY A 262 3.08 -9.59 20.74
C GLY A 262 4.06 -8.49 21.11
N TYR A 263 3.61 -7.23 21.17
CA TYR A 263 4.41 -6.11 21.65
C TYR A 263 4.82 -6.26 23.11
N ALA A 264 3.89 -6.63 24.00
CA ALA A 264 4.17 -6.85 25.42
C ALA A 264 5.20 -7.96 25.64
N MET A 265 5.08 -9.08 24.93
CA MET A 265 6.05 -10.18 24.97
C MET A 265 7.44 -9.75 24.48
N ALA A 266 7.50 -8.96 23.41
CA ALA A 266 8.76 -8.45 22.89
C ALA A 266 9.47 -7.53 23.89
N LYS A 267 8.72 -6.63 24.54
CA LYS A 267 9.24 -5.75 25.61
C LYS A 267 9.70 -6.53 26.84
N GLY A 268 8.92 -7.51 27.29
CA GLY A 268 9.31 -8.38 28.41
C GLY A 268 10.65 -9.09 28.16
N ARG A 269 10.85 -9.62 26.95
CA ARG A 269 12.14 -10.24 26.56
C ARG A 269 13.32 -9.27 26.52
N GLN A 270 13.09 -8.00 26.21
CA GLN A 270 14.14 -6.98 26.24
C GLN A 270 14.56 -6.61 27.67
N LEU A 271 13.63 -6.64 28.64
CA LEU A 271 13.92 -6.30 30.04
C LEU A 271 14.61 -7.44 30.82
N MET A 272 14.56 -8.67 30.30
CA MET A 272 15.22 -9.85 30.89
C MET A 272 16.61 -10.13 30.31
N ARG A 273 17.10 -9.30 29.37
CA ARG A 273 18.44 -9.37 28.78
C ARG A 273 19.28 -8.22 29.31
#